data_AF-A0A2H5V9C4-F1
#
_entry.id   AF-A0A2H5V9C4-F1
#
_cell.length_a   1.000
_cell.length_b   1.000
_cell.length_c   1.000
_cell.angle_alpha   90.00
_cell.angle_beta   90.00
_cell.angle_gamma   90.00
#
_symmetry.space_group_name_H-M   'P 1'
#
loop_
_entity.id
_entity.type
_entity.pdbx_description
1 polymer ?
#
loop_
_entity_poly.entity_id
_entity_poly.type
_entity_poly.pdbx_seq_one_letter_code
_entity_poly.pdbx_strand_id
1 'polypeptide(L)'
;MDEKDYDDSKFKDVVNKGIDEFYSRASEMIHGISKDDLEYGYYGIRARLAGYGSKEEPDFVVEEYPDNFIHLIGIESPGFTASPAIADHIIGMIRDRLY
;
A
#
# COMPACT_ATOMS: atom_id res chain seq x y z
N MET A 1 -2.18 -2.48 -26.77
CA MET A 1 -1.86 -3.82 -26.25
C MET A 1 -3.14 -4.60 -26.36
N ASP A 2 -3.17 -5.62 -27.22
CA ASP A 2 -4.38 -6.39 -27.49
C ASP A 2 -4.67 -7.34 -26.31
N GLU A 3 -5.92 -7.37 -25.89
CA GLU A 3 -6.48 -8.08 -24.72
C GLU A 3 -6.33 -9.62 -24.76
N LYS A 4 -5.74 -10.19 -25.81
CA LYS A 4 -5.83 -11.63 -26.14
C LYS A 4 -4.61 -12.48 -25.79
N ASP A 5 -3.55 -11.90 -25.25
CA ASP A 5 -2.31 -12.63 -24.90
C ASP A 5 -2.08 -12.76 -23.38
N TYR A 6 -3.08 -12.46 -22.55
CA TYR A 6 -2.98 -12.66 -21.10
C TYR A 6 -3.28 -14.12 -20.74
N ASP A 7 -2.25 -14.84 -20.27
CA ASP A 7 -2.37 -16.22 -19.81
C ASP A 7 -2.97 -16.27 -18.39
N ASP A 8 -4.29 -16.43 -18.34
CA ASP A 8 -5.08 -16.60 -17.12
C ASP A 8 -4.63 -17.79 -16.25
N SER A 9 -3.95 -18.79 -16.82
CA SER A 9 -3.53 -19.97 -16.05
C SER A 9 -2.49 -19.61 -15.00
N LYS A 10 -1.52 -18.77 -15.38
CA LYS A 10 -0.47 -18.28 -14.49
C LYS A 10 -1.04 -17.42 -13.36
N PHE A 11 -2.06 -16.61 -13.65
CA PHE A 11 -2.74 -15.82 -12.61
C PHE A 11 -3.50 -16.71 -11.62
N LYS A 12 -4.24 -17.71 -12.12
CA LYS A 12 -4.94 -18.69 -11.29
C LYS A 12 -3.99 -19.47 -10.38
N ASP A 13 -2.82 -19.87 -10.90
CA ASP A 13 -1.81 -20.56 -10.10
C ASP A 13 -1.27 -19.71 -8.95
N VAL A 14 -1.02 -18.41 -9.20
CA VAL A 14 -0.62 -17.45 -8.16
C VAL A 14 -1.71 -17.28 -7.10
N VAL A 15 -2.97 -17.14 -7.53
CA VAL A 15 -4.12 -17.00 -6.61
C VAL A 15 -4.29 -18.25 -5.75
N ASN A 16 -4.29 -19.44 -6.34
CA ASN A 16 -4.45 -20.70 -5.61
C ASN A 16 -3.35 -20.92 -4.57
N LYS A 17 -2.09 -20.63 -4.94
CA LYS A 17 -0.97 -20.69 -4.01
C LYS A 17 -1.14 -19.68 -2.86
N GLY A 18 -1.63 -18.47 -3.15
CA GLY A 18 -1.92 -17.45 -2.15
C GLY A 18 -3.02 -17.88 -1.17
N ILE A 19 -4.08 -18.53 -1.66
CA ILE A 19 -5.16 -19.08 -0.83
C ILE A 19 -4.63 -20.15 0.12
N ASP A 20 -3.79 -21.08 -0.38
CA ASP A 20 -3.20 -22.13 0.45
C ASP A 20 -2.33 -21.58 1.58
N GLU A 21 -1.48 -20.60 1.26
CA GLU A 21 -0.61 -19.94 2.24
C GLU A 21 -1.41 -19.15 3.28
N PHE A 22 -2.40 -18.38 2.83
CA PHE A 22 -3.26 -17.60 3.73
C PHE A 22 -4.08 -18.50 4.65
N TYR A 23 -4.71 -19.54 4.12
CA TYR A 23 -5.48 -20.52 4.90
C TYR A 23 -4.64 -21.15 6.01
N SER A 24 -3.42 -21.58 5.68
CA SER A 24 -2.50 -22.21 6.64
C SER A 24 -2.32 -21.32 7.87
N ARG A 25 -2.03 -20.03 7.67
CA ARG A 25 -1.85 -19.05 8.76
C ARG A 25 -3.15 -18.67 9.46
N ALA A 26 -4.22 -18.43 8.70
CA ALA A 26 -5.51 -18.03 9.25
C ALA A 26 -6.11 -19.11 10.16
N SER A 27 -5.94 -20.39 9.80
CA SER A 27 -6.42 -21.53 10.59
C SER A 27 -5.76 -21.67 11.97
N GLU A 28 -4.56 -21.10 12.16
CA GLU A 28 -3.89 -21.01 13.47
C GLU A 28 -4.59 -20.02 14.41
N MET A 29 -5.31 -19.05 13.86
CA MET A 29 -5.95 -17.96 14.60
C MET A 29 -7.48 -18.12 14.69
N ILE A 30 -8.10 -18.71 13.67
CA ILE A 30 -9.56 -18.81 13.52
C ILE A 30 -9.95 -20.30 13.43
N HIS A 31 -10.49 -20.84 14.52
CA HIS A 31 -10.96 -22.23 14.54
C HIS A 31 -12.18 -22.43 13.65
N GLY A 32 -12.18 -23.50 12.86
CA GLY A 32 -13.32 -23.90 12.03
C GLY A 32 -13.42 -23.20 10.67
N ILE A 33 -12.45 -22.34 10.33
CA ILE A 33 -12.34 -21.78 8.97
C ILE A 33 -12.01 -22.90 7.98
N SER A 34 -12.63 -22.85 6.81
CA SER A 34 -12.34 -23.71 5.66
C SER A 34 -11.78 -22.86 4.51
N LYS A 35 -11.20 -23.51 3.49
CA LYS A 35 -10.72 -22.79 2.29
C LYS A 35 -11.85 -22.17 1.49
N ASP A 36 -13.04 -22.76 1.54
CA ASP A 36 -14.22 -22.27 0.82
C ASP A 36 -14.77 -20.97 1.44
N ASP A 37 -14.36 -20.64 2.67
CA ASP A 37 -14.66 -19.36 3.32
C ASP A 37 -13.75 -18.22 2.85
N LEU A 38 -12.73 -18.51 2.03
CA LEU A 38 -11.76 -17.54 1.55
C LEU A 38 -12.12 -17.05 0.14
N GLU A 39 -12.18 -15.74 -0.01
CA GLU A 39 -12.24 -15.07 -1.30
C GLU A 39 -10.99 -14.22 -1.54
N TYR A 40 -10.62 -14.05 -2.81
CA TYR A 40 -9.53 -13.16 -3.15
C TYR A 40 -9.94 -11.72 -2.83
N GLY A 41 -9.19 -11.08 -1.94
CA GLY A 41 -9.36 -9.66 -1.62
C GLY A 41 -8.74 -8.76 -2.69
N TYR A 42 -7.82 -7.91 -2.27
CA TYR A 42 -7.08 -7.02 -3.15
C TYR A 42 -5.58 -7.06 -2.85
N TYR A 43 -4.80 -6.58 -3.81
CA TYR A 43 -3.38 -6.31 -3.63
C TYR A 43 -3.11 -4.84 -3.93
N GLY A 44 -2.05 -4.29 -3.32
CA GLY A 44 -1.66 -2.90 -3.49
C GLY A 44 -0.15 -2.74 -3.41
N ILE A 45 0.37 -1.76 -4.12
CA ILE A 45 1.77 -1.35 -4.02
C ILE A 45 1.89 -0.38 -2.85
N ARG A 46 2.79 -0.67 -1.92
CA ARG A 46 3.05 0.21 -0.79
C ARG A 46 4.00 1.33 -1.21
N ALA A 47 3.64 2.56 -0.88
CA ALA A 47 4.48 3.74 -1.15
C ALA A 47 5.64 3.83 -0.15
N ARG A 48 6.54 2.83 -0.13
CA ARG A 48 7.71 2.82 0.76
C ARG A 48 8.76 3.82 0.31
N LEU A 49 9.34 4.54 1.27
CA LEU A 49 10.55 5.33 1.03
C LEU A 49 11.80 4.43 0.97
N ALA A 50 11.83 3.36 1.77
CA ALA A 50 12.90 2.38 1.78
C ALA A 50 12.96 1.59 0.45
N GLY A 51 14.15 1.53 -0.14
CA GLY A 51 14.42 0.66 -1.28
C GLY A 51 14.42 -0.84 -0.91
N TYR A 52 14.31 -1.69 -1.93
CA TYR A 52 14.38 -3.14 -1.74
C TYR A 52 15.70 -3.57 -1.09
N GLY A 53 15.61 -4.30 0.02
CA GLY A 53 16.78 -4.76 0.78
C GLY A 53 17.38 -3.72 1.75
N SER A 54 16.77 -2.54 1.88
CA SER A 54 17.15 -1.57 2.91
C SER A 54 16.97 -2.17 4.31
N LYS A 55 17.93 -1.91 5.20
CA LYS A 55 17.79 -2.18 6.66
C LYS A 55 17.14 -1.02 7.40
N GLU A 56 17.06 0.14 6.75
CA GLU A 56 16.44 1.34 7.29
C GLU A 56 14.97 1.38 6.88
N GLU A 57 14.12 1.74 7.83
CA GLU A 57 12.68 1.96 7.64
C GLU A 57 12.36 3.44 7.95
N PRO A 58 12.78 4.39 7.08
CA PRO A 58 12.42 5.77 7.24
C PRO A 58 10.91 5.94 7.01
N ASP A 59 10.34 6.94 7.68
CA ASP A 59 8.89 7.15 7.74
C ASP A 59 8.37 7.71 6.39
N PHE A 60 8.38 9.02 6.20
CA PHE A 60 7.99 9.66 4.95
C PHE A 60 8.63 11.05 4.82
N VAL A 61 8.54 11.64 3.63
CA VAL A 61 9.00 13.00 3.33
C VAL A 61 7.80 13.87 2.99
N VAL A 62 7.74 15.03 3.65
CA VAL A 62 6.91 16.16 3.22
C VAL A 62 7.84 17.33 2.97
N GLU A 63 7.96 17.75 1.71
CA GLU A 63 8.88 18.82 1.33
C GLU A 63 8.33 19.65 0.18
N GLU A 64 8.77 20.90 0.08
CA GLU A 64 8.51 21.74 -1.07
C GLU A 64 9.77 21.85 -1.93
N TYR A 65 9.68 21.34 -3.16
CA TYR A 65 10.78 21.45 -4.12
C TYR A 65 10.31 21.10 -5.54
N PRO A 66 10.51 21.96 -6.56
CA PRO A 66 10.88 23.36 -6.45
C PRO A 66 9.73 24.19 -5.82
N ASP A 67 9.92 25.51 -5.71
CA ASP A 67 8.91 26.42 -5.19
C ASP A 67 7.52 26.18 -5.82
N ASN A 68 6.50 26.19 -4.96
CA ASN A 68 5.09 25.90 -5.24
C ASN A 68 4.77 24.45 -5.62
N PHE A 69 5.66 23.49 -5.32
CA PHE A 69 5.41 22.06 -5.51
C PHE A 69 5.69 21.27 -4.21
N ILE A 70 4.62 20.79 -3.56
CA ILE A 70 4.74 20.03 -2.31
C ILE A 70 4.69 18.53 -2.60
N HIS A 71 5.79 17.86 -2.28
CA HIS A 71 5.97 16.42 -2.33
C HIS A 71 5.49 15.75 -1.03
N LEU A 72 4.73 14.68 -1.19
CA LEU A 72 4.32 13.76 -0.13
C LEU A 72 4.79 12.36 -0.55
N ILE A 73 5.96 11.93 -0.07
CA ILE A 73 6.66 10.74 -0.56
C ILE A 73 6.82 9.73 0.57
N GLY A 74 6.63 8.45 0.28
CA GLY A 74 6.97 7.41 1.24
C GLY A 74 5.88 7.10 2.27
N ILE A 75 4.69 7.67 2.13
CA ILE A 75 3.61 7.52 3.11
C ILE A 75 2.96 6.13 2.97
N GLU A 76 3.55 5.11 3.62
CA GLU A 76 3.01 3.74 3.70
C GLU A 76 1.91 3.65 4.77
N SER A 77 2.29 3.48 6.03
CA SER A 77 1.41 3.38 7.19
C SER A 77 2.02 4.24 8.29
N PRO A 78 1.27 5.17 8.91
CA PRO A 78 -0.19 5.29 8.95
C PRO A 78 -0.80 6.25 7.91
N GLY A 79 -0.49 6.15 6.62
CA GLY A 79 -0.88 7.16 5.62
C GLY A 79 -2.37 7.52 5.55
N PHE A 80 -3.23 6.50 5.51
CA PHE A 80 -4.67 6.74 5.44
C PHE A 80 -5.22 7.36 6.73
N THR A 81 -4.78 6.85 7.88
CA THR A 81 -5.24 7.31 9.20
C THR A 81 -4.65 8.66 9.62
N ALA A 82 -3.44 9.00 9.15
CA ALA A 82 -2.78 10.27 9.40
C ALA A 82 -3.14 11.36 8.37
N SER A 83 -3.91 11.02 7.32
CA SER A 83 -4.23 11.96 6.23
C SER A 83 -4.78 13.32 6.68
N PRO A 84 -5.63 13.45 7.73
CA PRO A 84 -6.09 14.76 8.21
C PRO A 84 -4.96 15.59 8.84
N ALA A 85 -4.10 14.97 9.64
CA ALA A 85 -2.98 15.66 10.28
C ALA A 85 -1.92 16.10 9.25
N ILE A 86 -1.72 15.29 8.20
CA ILE A 86 -0.87 15.67 7.07
C ILE A 86 -1.47 16.88 6.34
N ALA A 87 -2.79 16.91 6.12
CA ALA A 87 -3.45 18.05 5.50
C ALA A 87 -3.28 19.34 6.33
N ASP A 88 -3.44 19.27 7.65
CA ASP A 88 -3.20 20.42 8.56
C ASP A 88 -1.76 20.92 8.47
N HIS A 89 -0.78 20.01 8.37
CA HIS A 89 0.62 20.35 8.17
C HIS A 89 0.84 21.09 6.83
N ILE A 90 0.26 20.60 5.74
CA ILE A 90 0.34 21.25 4.42
C ILE A 90 -0.30 22.63 4.44
N ILE A 91 -1.47 22.79 5.09
CA ILE A 91 -2.12 24.10 5.26
C ILE A 91 -1.18 25.08 5.98
N GLY A 92 -0.47 24.61 7.00
CA GLY A 92 0.55 25.39 7.70
C GLY A 92 1.68 25.87 6.78
N MET A 93 2.14 25.02 5.85
CA MET A 93 3.20 25.36 4.88
C MET A 93 2.78 26.46 3.90
N ILE A 94 1.50 26.50 3.51
CA ILE A 94 1.01 27.42 2.46
C ILE A 94 0.25 28.64 3.00
N ARG A 95 -0.01 28.71 4.32
CA ARG A 95 -0.90 29.71 4.94
C ARG A 95 -0.56 31.14 4.53
N ASP A 96 0.71 31.52 4.56
CA ASP A 96 1.15 32.90 4.31
C ASP A 96 1.16 33.27 2.82
N ARG A 97 0.81 32.33 1.94
CA ARG A 97 0.77 32.50 0.48
C ARG A 97 -0.65 32.48 -0.09
N LEU A 98 -1.63 32.20 0.76
CA LEU A 98 -3.04 32.12 0.38
C LEU A 98 -3.78 33.47 0.46
N TYR A 99 -3.08 34.54 0.85
CA TYR A 99 -3.58 35.92 0.95
C TYR A 99 -2.49 36.91 0.50
#